data_AF-A0A9D1MEA3-F1
#
_entry.id   AF-A0A9D1MEA3-F1
#
_cell.length_a   1.000
_cell.length_b   1.000
_cell.length_c   1.000
_cell.angle_alpha   90.00
_cell.angle_beta   90.00
_cell.angle_gamma   90.00
#
_symmetry.space_group_name_H-M   'P 1'
#
loop_
_entity.id
_entity.type
_entity.pdbx_description
1 polymer ?
#
loop_
_entity_poly.entity_id
_entity_poly.type
_entity_poly.pdbx_seq_one_letter_code
_entity_poly.pdbx_strand_id
1 'polypeptide(L)'
;MGEILYAGEDTVIMKNACIVLRNCKDSVCAIGFGRVTDAFLAGGYCFSEIRLLPSDDEAAFADAVSGFRAETENLAVIVGKDSLAEIGNLLAGLMKSPFSQRTLSGAGIFSDGEFSLFLLAAEAGESGAEYVRGVCLPFLERKYGLRYDRMVLRAVGVDAETVKNLLAAARRMSGERLTYNYRRKYAEDVLEIVYDSSVPKMLTDDVLRLLTEGLGDCVYALDDTPLEKRLV
;
A
#
# COMPACT_ATOMS: atom_id res chain seq x y z
N MET A 1 7.05 -4.19 -22.09
CA MET A 1 7.11 -5.13 -20.96
C MET A 1 5.93 -4.79 -20.07
N GLY A 2 4.86 -5.57 -20.15
CA GLY A 2 3.62 -5.31 -19.41
C GLY A 2 3.72 -5.88 -18.01
N GLU A 3 3.47 -5.04 -17.01
CA GLU A 3 3.05 -5.49 -15.68
C GLU A 3 1.69 -6.18 -15.84
N ILE A 4 1.57 -7.42 -15.37
CA ILE A 4 0.29 -8.11 -15.29
C ILE A 4 -0.04 -8.26 -13.81
N LEU A 5 -0.79 -7.29 -13.29
CA LEU A 5 -1.39 -7.32 -11.96
C LEU A 5 -2.72 -8.09 -12.07
N TYR A 6 -2.84 -9.21 -11.35
CA TYR A 6 -4.10 -9.93 -11.19
C TYR A 6 -4.62 -9.68 -9.76
N ALA A 7 -5.46 -8.68 -9.58
CA ALA A 7 -6.24 -8.50 -8.34
C ALA A 7 -7.49 -9.39 -8.41
N GLY A 8 -7.73 -10.20 -7.37
CA GLY A 8 -8.99 -10.93 -7.19
C GLY A 8 -10.05 -10.03 -6.55
N GLU A 9 -11.27 -10.07 -7.08
CA GLU A 9 -12.42 -9.28 -6.60
C GLU A 9 -13.11 -9.92 -5.38
N ASP A 10 -13.68 -9.06 -4.54
CA ASP A 10 -14.69 -9.29 -3.49
C ASP A 10 -14.28 -9.87 -2.12
N THR A 11 -13.29 -9.25 -1.48
CA THR A 11 -13.34 -9.02 -0.01
C THR A 11 -14.05 -7.69 0.23
N VAL A 12 -14.75 -7.45 1.35
CA VAL A 12 -15.38 -6.14 1.64
C VAL A 12 -14.35 -5.02 1.45
N ILE A 13 -14.35 -4.37 0.28
CA ILE A 13 -13.31 -3.40 -0.07
C ILE A 13 -13.71 -2.10 0.59
N MET A 14 -13.10 -1.83 1.75
CA MET A 14 -13.07 -0.47 2.30
C MET A 14 -12.67 0.47 1.18
N LYS A 15 -13.54 1.43 0.85
CA LYS A 15 -13.22 2.36 -0.23
C LYS A 15 -12.15 3.31 0.25
N ASN A 16 -10.92 3.10 -0.22
CA ASN A 16 -9.79 3.98 0.06
C ASN A 16 -9.40 4.73 -1.21
N ALA A 17 -9.15 6.03 -1.10
CA ALA A 17 -8.58 6.81 -2.20
C ALA A 17 -7.30 7.50 -1.76
N CYS A 18 -6.51 7.94 -2.73
CA CYS A 18 -5.32 8.73 -2.50
C CYS A 18 -5.31 9.97 -3.39
N ILE A 19 -4.97 11.13 -2.80
CA ILE A 19 -4.58 12.33 -3.54
C ILE A 19 -3.08 12.52 -3.36
N VAL A 20 -2.37 12.76 -4.46
CA VAL A 20 -0.97 13.18 -4.43
C VAL A 20 -0.88 14.59 -4.99
N LEU A 21 -0.43 15.54 -4.17
CA LEU A 21 -0.15 16.89 -4.62
C LEU A 21 1.28 16.96 -5.14
N ARG A 22 1.44 17.40 -6.39
CA ARG A 22 2.73 17.47 -7.07
C ARG A 22 2.87 18.78 -7.85
N ASN A 23 4.08 19.32 -7.90
CA ASN A 23 4.40 20.34 -8.89
C ASN A 23 4.38 19.71 -10.30
N CYS A 24 3.38 20.09 -11.09
CA CYS A 24 3.19 19.60 -12.47
C CYS A 24 3.95 20.43 -13.52
N LYS A 25 4.64 21.50 -13.12
CA LYS A 25 5.30 22.45 -14.04
C LYS A 25 6.76 22.07 -14.34
N ASP A 26 7.44 21.39 -13.43
CA ASP A 26 8.86 21.01 -13.60
C ASP A 26 9.14 19.55 -13.20
N SER A 27 9.95 18.86 -14.03
CA SER A 27 10.33 17.46 -13.82
C SER A 27 11.26 17.23 -12.63
N VAL A 28 11.89 18.29 -12.12
CA VAL A 28 12.85 18.27 -11.01
C VAL A 28 12.15 18.06 -9.66
N CYS A 29 10.86 18.43 -9.56
CA CYS A 29 10.04 18.27 -8.36
C CYS A 29 9.21 16.97 -8.42
N ALA A 30 9.84 15.85 -8.77
CA ALA A 30 9.18 14.55 -8.74
C ALA A 30 8.93 14.11 -7.28
N ILE A 31 7.66 13.88 -6.94
CA ILE A 31 7.27 13.36 -5.62
C ILE A 31 7.26 11.84 -5.66
N GLY A 32 8.07 11.22 -4.81
CA GLY A 32 8.14 9.77 -4.63
C GLY A 32 7.05 9.26 -3.70
N PHE A 33 5.81 9.14 -4.19
CA PHE A 33 4.67 8.66 -3.39
C PHE A 33 4.57 7.12 -3.33
N GLY A 34 5.23 6.39 -4.25
CA GLY A 34 5.12 4.93 -4.36
C GLY A 34 5.40 4.19 -3.06
N ARG A 35 6.45 4.56 -2.33
CA ARG A 35 6.78 3.91 -1.03
C ARG A 35 5.68 4.06 0.02
N VAL A 36 4.95 5.18 0.00
CA VAL A 36 3.86 5.45 0.93
C VAL A 36 2.65 4.61 0.55
N THR A 37 2.30 4.56 -0.74
CA THR A 37 1.20 3.72 -1.22
C THR A 37 1.48 2.24 -1.04
N ASP A 38 2.72 1.80 -1.30
CA ASP A 38 3.17 0.42 -1.09
C ASP A 38 3.07 0.00 0.38
N ALA A 39 3.27 0.94 1.33
CA ALA A 39 3.11 0.66 2.75
C ALA A 39 1.64 0.38 3.13
N PHE A 40 0.67 1.06 2.52
CA PHE A 40 -0.75 0.73 2.70
C PHE A 40 -1.12 -0.60 2.06
N LEU A 41 -0.66 -0.85 0.83
CA LEU A 41 -0.89 -2.10 0.11
C LEU A 41 -0.33 -3.30 0.86
N ALA A 42 0.88 -3.18 1.41
CA ALA A 42 1.50 -4.21 2.24
C ALA A 42 0.72 -4.49 3.54
N GLY A 43 -0.08 -3.53 4.00
CA GLY A 43 -1.00 -3.69 5.13
C GLY A 43 -2.41 -4.13 4.73
N GLY A 44 -2.65 -4.50 3.47
CA GLY A 44 -3.96 -4.94 2.97
C GLY A 44 -4.95 -3.82 2.61
N TYR A 45 -4.52 -2.55 2.69
CA TYR A 45 -5.39 -1.40 2.39
C TYR A 45 -5.15 -0.90 0.96
N CYS A 46 -5.97 -1.39 0.03
CA CYS A 46 -5.89 -1.04 -1.39
C CYS A 46 -6.59 0.29 -1.69
N PHE A 47 -6.01 1.09 -2.60
CA PHE A 47 -6.63 2.30 -3.12
C PHE A 47 -7.43 2.00 -4.38
N SER A 48 -8.71 2.39 -4.41
CA SER A 48 -9.55 2.31 -5.61
C SER A 48 -9.20 3.39 -6.63
N GLU A 49 -8.73 4.55 -6.17
CA GLU A 49 -8.29 5.65 -7.03
C GLU A 49 -7.07 6.35 -6.43
N ILE A 50 -6.10 6.70 -7.28
CA ILE A 50 -4.99 7.60 -6.94
C ILE A 50 -5.06 8.79 -7.91
N ARG A 51 -5.37 9.97 -7.38
CA ARG A 51 -5.50 11.20 -8.16
C ARG A 51 -4.27 12.09 -7.96
N LEU A 52 -3.62 12.46 -9.07
CA LEU A 52 -2.52 13.42 -9.08
C LEU A 52 -3.09 14.83 -9.32
N LEU A 53 -2.78 15.77 -8.44
CA LEU A 53 -3.22 17.17 -8.57
C LEU A 53 -2.03 18.14 -8.50
N PRO A 54 -2.10 19.27 -9.22
CA PRO A 54 -1.14 20.36 -9.05
C PRO A 54 -1.13 20.87 -7.61
N SER A 55 0.05 21.11 -7.06
CA SER A 55 0.20 21.62 -5.69
C SER A 55 -0.26 23.07 -5.52
N ASP A 56 -0.42 23.81 -6.63
CA ASP A 56 -0.84 25.21 -6.67
C ASP A 56 -2.33 25.42 -6.99
N ASP A 57 -3.09 24.33 -7.14
CA ASP A 57 -4.53 24.38 -7.43
C ASP A 57 -5.35 23.99 -6.18
N GLU A 58 -5.49 24.95 -5.26
CA GLU A 58 -6.24 24.76 -4.02
C GLU A 58 -7.72 24.43 -4.25
N ALA A 59 -8.33 24.98 -5.31
CA ALA A 59 -9.73 24.75 -5.62
C ALA A 59 -9.96 23.30 -6.06
N ALA A 60 -9.15 22.81 -7.01
CA ALA A 60 -9.22 21.42 -7.45
C ALA A 60 -8.92 20.45 -6.30
N PHE A 61 -8.00 20.80 -5.40
CA PHE A 61 -7.71 20.01 -4.21
C PHE A 61 -8.91 19.96 -3.24
N ALA A 62 -9.51 21.09 -2.91
CA ALA A 62 -10.68 21.15 -2.03
C ALA A 62 -11.89 20.39 -2.59
N ASP A 63 -12.12 20.50 -3.90
CA ASP A 63 -13.19 19.77 -4.60
C ASP A 63 -12.92 18.25 -4.57
N ALA A 64 -11.68 17.83 -4.82
CA ALA A 64 -11.30 16.41 -4.76
C ALA A 64 -11.44 15.83 -3.36
N VAL A 65 -11.01 16.56 -2.32
CA VAL A 65 -11.18 16.13 -0.92
C VAL A 65 -12.66 15.96 -0.57
N SER A 66 -13.50 16.92 -0.99
CA SER A 66 -14.94 16.88 -0.75
C SER A 66 -15.62 15.71 -1.49
N GLY A 67 -15.23 15.47 -2.75
CA GLY A 67 -15.73 14.34 -3.54
C GLY A 67 -15.36 12.99 -2.92
N PHE A 68 -14.09 12.78 -2.59
CA PHE A 68 -13.66 11.53 -1.97
C PHE A 68 -14.26 11.33 -0.58
N ARG A 69 -14.47 12.38 0.21
CA ARG A 69 -15.16 12.26 1.50
C ARG A 69 -16.56 11.68 1.36
N ALA A 70 -17.27 11.96 0.26
CA ALA A 70 -18.61 11.43 0.02
C ALA A 70 -18.60 9.99 -0.50
N GLU A 71 -17.51 9.57 -1.16
CA GLU A 71 -17.45 8.31 -1.91
C GLU A 71 -16.58 7.23 -1.24
N THR A 72 -15.77 7.61 -0.26
CA THR A 72 -14.73 6.77 0.35
C THR A 72 -14.77 6.84 1.87
N GLU A 73 -14.28 5.79 2.52
CA GLU A 73 -14.15 5.75 3.98
C GLU A 73 -12.80 6.29 4.44
N ASN A 74 -11.76 6.13 3.61
CA ASN A 74 -10.40 6.53 3.93
C ASN A 74 -9.75 7.30 2.77
N LEU A 75 -9.12 8.42 3.08
CA LEU A 75 -8.39 9.25 2.11
C LEU A 75 -6.94 9.46 2.55
N ALA A 76 -5.98 9.05 1.74
CA ALA A 76 -4.58 9.40 1.93
C ALA A 76 -4.22 10.63 1.09
N VAL A 77 -3.73 11.69 1.72
CA VAL A 77 -3.21 12.88 1.05
C VAL A 77 -1.69 12.90 1.19
N ILE A 78 -0.99 12.75 0.07
CA ILE A 78 0.47 12.70 0.02
C ILE A 78 0.98 14.00 -0.60
N VAL A 79 1.86 14.71 0.11
CA VAL A 79 2.38 16.02 -0.32
C VAL A 79 3.87 16.12 -0.08
N GLY A 80 4.56 17.01 -0.79
CA GLY A 80 5.96 17.30 -0.49
C GLY A 80 6.13 17.82 0.95
N LYS A 81 7.24 17.46 1.60
CA LYS A 81 7.54 17.83 2.99
C LYS A 81 7.36 19.32 3.28
N ASP A 82 7.79 20.16 2.34
CA ASP A 82 7.76 21.62 2.51
C ASP A 82 6.33 22.19 2.52
N SER A 83 5.38 21.50 1.88
CA SER A 83 3.96 21.89 1.83
C SER A 83 3.10 21.23 2.90
N LEU A 84 3.67 20.34 3.74
CA LEU A 84 2.89 19.52 4.67
C LEU A 84 2.14 20.36 5.71
N ALA A 85 2.78 21.41 6.24
CA ALA A 85 2.16 22.29 7.23
C ALA A 85 1.03 23.14 6.64
N GLU A 86 1.24 23.69 5.44
CA GLU A 86 0.27 24.51 4.71
C GLU A 86 -0.98 23.69 4.37
N ILE A 87 -0.79 22.54 3.73
CA ILE A 87 -1.90 21.63 3.37
C ILE A 87 -2.61 21.10 4.61
N GLY A 88 -1.88 20.84 5.70
CA GLY A 88 -2.48 20.48 6.98
C GLY A 88 -3.40 21.56 7.54
N ASN A 89 -3.09 22.84 7.37
CA ASN A 89 -3.96 23.93 7.83
C ASN A 89 -5.19 24.08 6.91
N LEU A 90 -5.00 23.94 5.60
CA LEU A 90 -6.10 23.94 4.63
C LEU A 90 -7.10 22.82 4.93
N LEU A 91 -6.61 21.60 5.11
CA LEU A 91 -7.43 20.45 5.46
C LEU A 91 -8.13 20.61 6.82
N ALA A 92 -7.46 21.17 7.83
CA ALA A 92 -8.11 21.44 9.12
C ALA A 92 -9.28 22.42 8.98
N GLY A 93 -9.14 23.43 8.11
CA GLY A 93 -10.21 24.35 7.74
C GLY A 93 -11.38 23.66 7.03
N LEU A 94 -11.08 22.85 6.01
CA LEU A 94 -12.08 22.08 5.25
C LEU A 94 -12.85 21.09 6.14
N MET A 95 -12.16 20.40 7.04
CA MET A 95 -12.75 19.41 7.94
C MET A 95 -13.37 20.04 9.20
N LYS A 96 -13.19 21.34 9.41
CA LYS A 96 -13.64 22.10 10.59
C LYS A 96 -13.18 21.48 11.92
N SER A 97 -12.01 20.84 11.92
CA SER A 97 -11.50 20.09 13.05
C SER A 97 -10.00 19.88 12.93
N PRO A 98 -9.24 19.90 14.05
CA PRO A 98 -7.80 19.72 14.02
C PRO A 98 -7.41 18.27 13.73
N PHE A 99 -6.21 18.08 13.18
CA PHE A 99 -5.61 16.76 13.05
C PHE A 99 -5.28 16.16 14.41
N SER A 100 -5.69 14.92 14.62
CA SER A 100 -5.21 14.05 15.68
C SER A 100 -3.83 13.49 15.32
N GLN A 101 -3.01 13.19 16.34
CA GLN A 101 -1.69 12.55 16.16
C GLN A 101 -0.75 13.26 15.16
N ARG A 102 -0.68 14.61 15.23
CA ARG A 102 0.26 15.38 14.42
C ARG A 102 1.71 15.08 14.80
N THR A 103 2.53 14.74 13.81
CA THR A 103 3.99 14.73 13.97
C THR A 103 4.51 16.17 13.99
N LEU A 104 5.74 16.35 14.49
CA LEU A 104 6.47 17.62 14.38
C LEU A 104 6.66 18.06 12.91
N SER A 105 6.67 17.11 11.97
CA SER A 105 6.76 17.40 10.53
C SER A 105 5.45 17.86 9.92
N GLY A 106 4.29 17.64 10.57
CA GLY A 106 2.97 18.07 10.10
C GLY A 106 2.08 16.96 9.54
N ALA A 107 2.58 15.72 9.44
CA ALA A 107 1.76 14.54 9.11
C ALA A 107 0.74 14.30 10.23
N GLY A 108 -0.43 13.76 9.91
CA GLY A 108 -1.48 13.60 10.91
C GLY A 108 -2.67 12.82 10.40
N ILE A 109 -3.57 12.49 11.33
CA ILE A 109 -4.81 11.77 11.06
C ILE A 109 -5.98 12.66 11.42
N PHE A 110 -6.91 12.84 10.49
CA PHE A 110 -8.25 13.33 10.79
C PHE A 110 -9.22 12.15 10.79
N SER A 111 -10.15 12.11 11.74
CA SER A 111 -11.22 11.12 11.73
C SER A 111 -12.46 11.68 12.43
N ASP A 112 -13.63 11.52 11.82
CA ASP A 112 -14.94 11.80 12.43
C ASP A 112 -15.71 10.54 12.82
N GLY A 113 -15.09 9.36 12.64
CA GLY A 113 -15.61 8.05 12.98
C GLY A 113 -15.99 7.25 11.74
N GLU A 114 -16.70 7.89 10.81
CA GLU A 114 -17.08 7.29 9.52
C GLU A 114 -15.94 7.48 8.50
N PHE A 115 -15.43 8.70 8.38
CA PHE A 115 -14.36 9.06 7.45
C PHE A 115 -13.03 9.24 8.16
N SER A 116 -11.96 8.78 7.53
CA SER A 116 -10.59 8.99 8.01
C SER A 116 -9.69 9.57 6.91
N LEU A 117 -8.90 10.56 7.26
CA LEU A 117 -7.97 11.22 6.34
C LEU A 117 -6.56 11.19 6.91
N PHE A 118 -5.61 10.75 6.10
CA PHE A 118 -4.20 10.63 6.45
C PHE A 118 -3.40 11.66 5.66
N LEU A 119 -2.81 12.65 6.33
CA LEU A 119 -1.89 13.59 5.70
C LEU A 119 -0.46 13.09 5.87
N LEU A 120 0.23 12.89 4.74
CA LEU A 120 1.49 12.16 4.66
C LEU A 120 2.52 12.95 3.85
N ALA A 121 3.76 12.95 4.35
CA ALA A 121 4.88 13.48 3.59
C ALA A 121 5.30 12.46 2.52
N ALA A 122 5.38 12.93 1.27
CA ALA A 122 6.25 12.35 0.28
C ALA A 122 7.69 12.72 0.64
N GLU A 123 8.51 11.71 0.92
CA GLU A 123 9.95 11.90 1.04
C GLU A 123 10.71 10.98 0.10
N ALA A 124 11.85 11.47 -0.38
CA ALA A 124 12.95 10.63 -0.82
C ALA A 124 13.60 9.99 0.43
N GLY A 125 13.02 8.91 0.95
CA GLY A 125 13.44 8.31 2.23
C GLY A 125 12.34 7.49 2.90
N GLU A 126 12.59 7.01 4.12
CA GLU A 126 11.71 6.07 4.85
C GLU A 126 10.58 6.73 5.67
N SER A 127 10.58 8.05 5.88
CA SER A 127 9.72 8.69 6.90
C SER A 127 8.20 8.61 6.66
N GLY A 128 7.73 8.76 5.41
CA GLY A 128 6.30 8.68 5.09
C GLY A 128 5.76 7.26 5.21
N ALA A 129 6.51 6.28 4.69
CA ALA A 129 6.15 4.86 4.79
C ALA A 129 6.24 4.35 6.23
N GLU A 130 7.21 4.81 7.02
CA GLU A 130 7.30 4.53 8.45
C GLU A 130 6.10 5.07 9.21
N TYR A 131 5.64 6.28 8.91
CA TYR A 131 4.44 6.83 9.54
C TYR A 131 3.21 5.99 9.20
N VAL A 132 3.08 5.52 7.95
CA VAL A 132 2.02 4.59 7.57
C VAL A 132 2.08 3.31 8.42
N ARG A 133 3.24 2.66 8.52
CA ARG A 133 3.40 1.42 9.29
C ARG A 133 3.22 1.59 10.80
N GLY A 134 3.74 2.68 11.36
CA GLY A 134 3.75 2.91 12.79
C GLY A 134 2.48 3.56 13.34
N VAL A 135 1.71 4.26 12.49
CA VAL A 135 0.57 5.08 12.92
C VAL A 135 -0.69 4.78 12.12
N CYS A 136 -0.66 4.87 10.79
CA CYS A 136 -1.86 4.72 9.97
C CYS A 136 -2.42 3.29 9.98
N LEU A 137 -1.57 2.26 9.77
CA LEU A 137 -2.01 0.86 9.80
C LEU A 137 -2.57 0.48 11.18
N PRO A 138 -1.88 0.74 12.31
CA PRO A 138 -2.46 0.47 13.63
C PRO A 138 -3.76 1.23 13.91
N PHE A 139 -3.94 2.43 13.33
CA PHE A 139 -5.20 3.16 13.42
C PHE A 139 -6.32 2.43 12.68
N LEU A 140 -6.08 2.03 11.44
CA LEU A 140 -7.05 1.30 10.62
C LEU A 140 -7.39 -0.07 11.22
N GLU A 141 -6.40 -0.79 11.75
CA GLU A 141 -6.60 -2.05 12.48
C GLU A 141 -7.56 -1.87 13.66
N ARG A 142 -7.44 -0.79 14.42
CA ARG A 142 -8.37 -0.47 15.51
C ARG A 142 -9.74 -0.05 15.01
N LYS A 143 -9.82 0.72 13.93
CA LYS A 143 -11.08 1.20 13.33
C LYS A 143 -11.92 0.03 12.83
N TYR A 144 -11.30 -0.93 12.16
CA TYR A 144 -11.99 -2.01 11.46
C TYR A 144 -11.95 -3.35 12.19
N GLY A 145 -11.08 -3.52 13.18
CA GLY A 145 -10.87 -4.81 13.84
C GLY A 145 -10.24 -5.86 12.92
N LEU A 146 -9.67 -5.44 11.78
CA LEU A 146 -9.04 -6.29 10.78
C LEU A 146 -7.54 -6.03 10.79
N ARG A 147 -6.78 -7.11 10.90
CA ARG A 147 -5.32 -7.08 10.81
C ARG A 147 -4.93 -7.95 9.64
N TYR A 148 -4.02 -7.45 8.81
CA TYR A 148 -3.49 -8.21 7.69
C TYR A 148 -2.06 -8.63 8.00
N ASP A 149 -1.74 -9.88 7.71
CA ASP A 149 -0.37 -10.37 7.67
C ASP A 149 0.09 -10.54 6.22
N ARG A 150 1.40 -10.49 6.03
CA ARG A 150 2.06 -10.52 4.72
C ARG A 150 3.20 -11.53 4.74
N MET A 151 3.25 -12.37 3.70
CA MET A 151 4.40 -13.23 3.41
C MET A 151 4.97 -12.85 2.05
N VAL A 152 6.29 -12.87 1.93
CA VAL A 152 6.98 -12.62 0.67
C VAL A 152 7.92 -13.77 0.39
N LEU A 153 7.95 -14.23 -0.85
CA LEU A 153 8.90 -15.19 -1.34
C LEU A 153 9.57 -14.61 -2.58
N ARG A 154 10.90 -14.69 -2.61
CA ARG A 154 11.70 -14.25 -3.75
C ARG A 154 12.48 -15.41 -4.32
N ALA A 155 12.39 -15.53 -5.64
CA ALA A 155 13.08 -16.56 -6.41
C ALA A 155 13.80 -15.94 -7.61
N VAL A 156 14.81 -16.63 -8.13
CA VAL A 156 15.55 -16.19 -9.31
C VAL A 156 15.76 -17.36 -10.27
N GLY A 157 15.58 -17.10 -11.57
CA GLY A 157 15.85 -18.11 -12.62
C GLY A 157 14.73 -19.13 -12.87
N VAL A 158 13.56 -18.96 -12.23
CA VAL A 158 12.40 -19.84 -12.43
C VAL A 158 11.78 -19.58 -13.79
N ASP A 159 11.31 -20.60 -14.49
CA ASP A 159 10.52 -20.40 -15.71
C ASP A 159 9.13 -19.83 -15.37
N ALA A 160 8.61 -18.98 -16.26
CA ALA A 160 7.36 -18.26 -15.99
C ALA A 160 6.13 -19.19 -15.92
N GLU A 161 6.18 -20.37 -16.56
CA GLU A 161 5.09 -21.33 -16.57
C GLU A 161 4.97 -22.05 -15.22
N THR A 162 6.09 -22.44 -14.62
CA THR A 162 6.16 -22.97 -13.26
C THR A 162 5.55 -21.99 -12.25
N VAL A 163 5.96 -20.72 -12.25
CA VAL A 163 5.39 -19.71 -11.34
C VAL A 163 3.89 -19.56 -11.54
N LYS A 164 3.43 -19.48 -12.79
CA LYS A 164 2.01 -19.38 -13.12
C LYS A 164 1.21 -20.58 -12.60
N ASN A 165 1.72 -21.80 -12.80
CA ASN A 165 1.07 -23.03 -12.36
C ASN A 165 1.01 -23.13 -10.83
N LEU A 166 2.07 -22.73 -10.15
CA LEU A 166 2.13 -22.70 -8.68
C LEU A 166 1.15 -21.68 -8.09
N LEU A 167 1.08 -20.47 -8.64
CA LEU A 167 0.10 -19.46 -8.21
C LEU A 167 -1.34 -19.92 -8.46
N ALA A 168 -1.59 -20.65 -9.55
CA ALA A 168 -2.90 -21.23 -9.81
C ALA A 168 -3.25 -22.33 -8.80
N ALA A 169 -2.30 -23.20 -8.45
CA ALA A 169 -2.47 -24.24 -7.44
C ALA A 169 -2.71 -23.63 -6.05
N ALA A 170 -1.93 -22.61 -5.68
CA ALA A 170 -2.08 -21.89 -4.41
C ALA A 170 -3.48 -21.26 -4.29
N ARG A 171 -3.96 -20.57 -5.34
CA ARG A 171 -5.32 -20.03 -5.37
C ARG A 171 -6.41 -21.09 -5.21
N ARG A 172 -6.27 -22.25 -5.86
CA ARG A 172 -7.23 -23.36 -5.69
C ARG A 172 -7.25 -23.89 -4.26
N MET A 173 -6.09 -23.93 -3.60
CA MET A 173 -5.96 -24.43 -2.23
C MET A 173 -6.49 -23.44 -1.19
N SER A 174 -6.23 -22.15 -1.36
CA SER A 174 -6.69 -21.11 -0.43
C SER A 174 -8.12 -20.67 -0.66
N GLY A 175 -8.64 -20.82 -1.88
CA GLY A 175 -9.83 -20.09 -2.33
C GLY A 175 -9.57 -18.58 -2.28
N GLU A 176 -10.59 -17.82 -1.89
CA GLU A 176 -10.57 -16.35 -1.79
C GLU A 176 -9.92 -15.83 -0.50
N ARG A 177 -9.41 -16.71 0.37
CA ARG A 177 -8.89 -16.33 1.69
C ARG A 177 -7.50 -15.67 1.66
N LEU A 178 -6.76 -15.83 0.57
CA LEU A 178 -5.43 -15.26 0.40
C LEU A 178 -5.37 -14.46 -0.91
N THR A 179 -4.79 -13.26 -0.85
CA THR A 179 -4.51 -12.43 -2.02
C THR A 179 -3.07 -12.66 -2.46
N TYR A 180 -2.86 -12.85 -3.77
CA TYR A 180 -1.55 -13.14 -4.34
C TYR A 180 -1.13 -12.05 -5.33
N ASN A 181 -0.06 -11.36 -5.00
CA ASN A 181 0.59 -10.36 -5.84
C ASN A 181 1.88 -10.95 -6.41
N TYR A 182 2.12 -10.71 -7.70
CA TYR A 182 3.28 -11.27 -8.40
C TYR A 182 3.90 -10.23 -9.31
N ARG A 183 5.24 -10.14 -9.26
CA ARG A 183 6.01 -9.33 -10.18
C ARG A 183 7.27 -10.06 -10.60
N ARG A 184 7.61 -9.98 -11.90
CA ARG A 184 8.89 -10.44 -12.43
C ARG A 184 9.70 -9.28 -12.97
N LYS A 185 10.96 -9.18 -12.58
CA LYS A 185 11.91 -8.18 -13.12
C LYS A 185 13.30 -8.81 -13.23
N TYR A 186 13.92 -8.75 -14.40
CA TYR A 186 15.27 -9.31 -14.63
C TYR A 186 15.45 -10.76 -14.14
N ALA A 187 14.46 -11.62 -14.41
CA ALA A 187 14.41 -13.02 -13.95
C ALA A 187 14.36 -13.23 -12.42
N GLU A 188 14.20 -12.16 -11.65
CA GLU A 188 13.76 -12.22 -10.26
C GLU A 188 12.24 -12.21 -10.22
N ASP A 189 11.68 -13.20 -9.53
CA ASP A 189 10.27 -13.37 -9.25
C ASP A 189 10.01 -12.98 -7.79
N VAL A 190 9.10 -12.04 -7.57
CA VAL A 190 8.63 -11.63 -6.23
C VAL A 190 7.17 -12.05 -6.11
N LEU A 191 6.91 -12.97 -5.19
CA LEU A 191 5.57 -13.44 -4.84
C LEU A 191 5.24 -12.88 -3.47
N GLU A 192 4.15 -12.14 -3.38
CA GLU A 192 3.62 -11.60 -2.14
C GLU A 192 2.23 -12.17 -1.88
N ILE A 193 2.01 -12.57 -0.64
CA ILE A 193 0.74 -13.11 -0.17
C ILE A 193 0.28 -12.21 0.98
N VAL A 194 -0.90 -11.62 0.83
CA VAL A 194 -1.55 -10.78 1.84
C VAL A 194 -2.84 -11.44 2.28
N TYR A 195 -3.10 -11.47 3.58
CA TYR A 195 -4.27 -12.15 4.13
C TYR A 195 -4.66 -11.59 5.49
N ASP A 196 -5.93 -11.75 5.83
CA ASP A 196 -6.42 -11.42 7.17
C ASP A 196 -5.79 -12.36 8.22
N SER A 197 -5.32 -11.82 9.33
CA SER A 197 -4.67 -12.57 10.42
C SER A 197 -5.55 -13.65 11.06
N SER A 198 -6.86 -13.64 10.82
CA SER A 198 -7.78 -14.70 11.22
C SER A 198 -7.69 -15.96 10.35
N VAL A 199 -7.03 -15.89 9.18
CA VAL A 199 -6.83 -17.05 8.31
C VAL A 199 -6.04 -18.12 9.07
N PRO A 200 -6.50 -19.40 9.06
CA PRO A 200 -5.82 -20.47 9.79
C PRO A 200 -4.36 -20.62 9.37
N LYS A 201 -3.45 -20.61 10.35
CA LYS A 201 -2.00 -20.76 10.11
C LYS A 201 -1.64 -22.01 9.30
N MET A 202 -2.40 -23.11 9.47
CA MET A 202 -2.19 -24.31 8.66
C MET A 202 -2.34 -24.04 7.16
N LEU A 203 -3.31 -23.21 6.76
CA LEU A 203 -3.52 -22.86 5.36
C LEU A 203 -2.34 -22.06 4.81
N THR A 204 -1.85 -21.07 5.57
CA THR A 204 -0.71 -20.25 5.15
C THR A 204 0.57 -21.08 5.07
N ASP A 205 0.79 -22.00 6.01
CA ASP A 205 1.94 -22.90 6.03
C ASP A 205 1.89 -23.91 4.85
N ASP A 206 0.71 -24.42 4.50
CA ASP A 206 0.52 -25.31 3.35
C ASP A 206 0.76 -24.59 2.03
N VAL A 207 0.28 -23.35 1.90
CA VAL A 207 0.55 -22.50 0.72
C VAL A 207 2.02 -22.17 0.59
N LEU A 208 2.66 -21.78 1.69
CA LEU A 208 4.09 -21.51 1.69
C LEU A 208 4.89 -22.75 1.27
N ARG A 209 4.56 -23.93 1.81
CA ARG A 209 5.20 -25.20 1.46
C ARG A 209 5.03 -25.55 -0.02
N LEU A 210 3.82 -25.42 -0.56
CA LEU A 210 3.54 -25.63 -1.98
C LEU A 210 4.46 -24.76 -2.87
N LEU A 211 4.61 -23.49 -2.51
CA LEU A 211 5.43 -22.55 -3.26
C LEU A 211 6.93 -22.85 -3.09
N THR A 212 7.41 -23.09 -1.88
CA THR A 212 8.84 -23.35 -1.63
C THR A 212 9.29 -24.67 -2.24
N GLU A 213 8.50 -25.74 -2.13
CA GLU A 213 8.80 -27.03 -2.77
C GLU A 213 8.73 -26.93 -4.30
N GLY A 214 7.74 -26.21 -4.82
CA GLY A 214 7.56 -26.03 -6.27
C GLY A 214 8.63 -25.19 -6.93
N LEU A 215 9.15 -24.17 -6.23
CA LEU A 215 10.23 -23.31 -6.73
C LEU A 215 11.62 -23.88 -6.42
N GLY A 216 11.73 -24.76 -5.42
CA GLY A 216 12.94 -25.48 -5.06
C GLY A 216 14.14 -24.56 -4.78
N ASP A 217 15.30 -24.93 -5.33
CA ASP A 217 16.57 -24.22 -5.14
C ASP A 217 16.60 -22.81 -5.73
N CYS A 218 15.57 -22.42 -6.49
CA CYS A 218 15.47 -21.07 -7.03
C CYS A 218 15.05 -20.04 -5.96
N VAL A 219 14.46 -20.50 -4.84
CA VAL A 219 14.06 -19.63 -3.72
C VAL A 219 15.30 -19.20 -2.96
N TYR A 220 15.54 -17.89 -2.91
CA TYR A 220 16.69 -17.33 -2.20
C TYR A 220 16.30 -16.55 -0.94
N ALA A 221 15.03 -16.13 -0.81
CA ALA A 221 14.53 -15.44 0.37
C ALA A 221 13.04 -15.73 0.63
N LEU A 222 12.68 -15.83 1.91
CA LEU A 222 11.31 -15.92 2.43
C LEU A 222 10.86 -14.59 3.08
N ASP A 223 11.50 -13.52 2.66
CA ASP A 223 11.25 -12.14 3.05
C ASP A 223 11.44 -11.23 1.83
N ASP A 224 11.19 -9.94 1.97
CA ASP A 224 11.36 -8.96 0.89
C ASP A 224 12.81 -8.47 0.76
N THR A 225 13.80 -9.29 1.12
CA THR A 225 15.21 -8.96 0.92
C THR A 225 15.55 -9.13 -0.56
N PRO A 226 15.94 -8.08 -1.27
CA PRO A 226 16.28 -8.18 -2.69
C PRO A 226 17.64 -8.86 -2.91
N LEU A 227 17.83 -9.41 -4.11
CA LEU A 227 19.00 -10.23 -4.44
C LEU A 227 20.33 -9.51 -4.17
N GLU A 228 20.42 -8.21 -4.44
CA GLU A 228 21.63 -7.42 -4.20
C GLU A 228 22.07 -7.37 -2.73
N LYS A 229 21.13 -7.57 -1.79
CA LYS A 229 21.45 -7.63 -0.34
C LYS A 229 21.85 -9.04 0.12
N ARG A 230 21.70 -10.06 -0.73
CA ARG A 230 22.07 -11.46 -0.44
C ARG A 230 23.44 -11.86 -0.99
N LEU A 231 24.00 -11.03 -1.87
CA LEU A 231 25.30 -11.26 -2.52
C LEU A 231 26.48 -10.61 -1.75
N VAL A 232 26.22 -10.06 -0.57
CA VAL A 232 27.20 -9.37 0.30
C VAL A 232 27.77 -10.32 1.34
#